data_AF-A0AAU0MZ39-F1
#
_entry.id   AF-A0AAU0MZ39-F1
#
_cell.length_a   1.000
_cell.length_b   1.000
_cell.length_c   1.000
_cell.angle_alpha   90.00
_cell.angle_beta   90.00
_cell.angle_gamma   90.00
#
_symmetry.space_group_name_H-M   'P 1'
#
loop_
_entity.id
_entity.type
_entity.pdbx_description
1 polymer ?
#
loop_
_entity_poly.entity_id
_entity_poly.type
_entity_poly.pdbx_seq_one_letter_code
_entity_poly.pdbx_strand_id
1 'polypeptide(L)'
;MEFNKGDRVRNPKMLGWGVGEVLEDTAGGDRVRVFFVGAGEKLISLNHVGLEKVTGLEAAHMVLDNLKLPKAGEVIKYHSLEESVEFFKAEFPEGFYGDKYRAHERDYKDKAHRLFVEELGKDVFGQLLAEERFDEISRRALRLCNATNLIFPNEKMALKGGLLESDNQKRFSLGLYDLLYGEGELEPRFTAFARVLEHLNAAKWTTMTYFLFFAHPDTHMFVKPTIAKHASELSAFEINYKPELNWLTYKSILNFSRYLASNLEALEPRDMIDIQSFMWCIAPGNYS
;
A
#
# COMPACT_ATOMS: atom_id res chain seq x y z
N MET A 1 -39.23 3.92 -2.61
CA MET A 1 -38.19 3.96 -3.65
C MET A 1 -37.40 2.67 -3.52
N GLU A 2 -37.18 1.95 -4.62
CA GLU A 2 -36.46 0.67 -4.60
C GLU A 2 -34.95 0.90 -4.80
N PHE A 3 -34.15 0.24 -3.98
CA PHE A 3 -32.69 0.26 -4.06
C PHE A 3 -32.18 -1.16 -4.36
N ASN A 4 -31.25 -1.23 -5.31
CA ASN A 4 -30.58 -2.46 -5.73
C ASN A 4 -29.16 -2.48 -5.17
N LYS A 5 -28.61 -3.68 -4.99
CA LYS A 5 -27.21 -3.87 -4.64
C LYS A 5 -26.30 -3.16 -5.64
N GLY A 6 -25.33 -2.41 -5.12
CA GLY A 6 -24.41 -1.59 -5.91
C GLY A 6 -24.92 -0.17 -6.19
N ASP A 7 -26.18 0.15 -5.89
CA ASP A 7 -26.66 1.53 -5.99
C ASP A 7 -25.81 2.45 -5.10
N ARG A 8 -25.38 3.58 -5.69
CA ARG A 8 -24.66 4.64 -4.99
C ARG A 8 -25.66 5.62 -4.40
N VAL A 9 -25.52 5.91 -3.11
CA VAL A 9 -26.50 6.73 -2.37
C VAL A 9 -25.83 7.71 -1.42
N ARG A 10 -26.55 8.76 -1.02
CA ARG A 10 -26.21 9.66 0.07
C ARG A 10 -27.36 9.78 1.06
N ASN A 11 -27.01 10.05 2.31
CA ASN A 11 -27.99 10.41 3.33
C ASN A 11 -28.03 11.94 3.47
N PRO A 12 -29.12 12.62 3.05
CA PRO A 12 -29.17 14.09 3.07
C PRO A 12 -29.15 14.69 4.47
N LYS A 13 -29.46 13.89 5.51
CA LYS A 13 -29.41 14.33 6.92
C LYS A 13 -28.02 14.12 7.55
N MET A 14 -27.18 13.28 6.95
CA MET A 14 -25.87 12.87 7.50
C MET A 14 -24.77 13.11 6.46
N LEU A 15 -24.51 14.38 6.14
CA LEU A 15 -23.56 14.76 5.09
C LEU A 15 -22.15 14.20 5.32
N GLY A 16 -21.70 14.11 6.58
CA GLY A 16 -20.39 13.57 6.95
C GLY A 16 -20.24 12.06 6.69
N TRP A 17 -21.31 11.33 6.36
CA TRP A 17 -21.20 9.92 5.96
C TRP A 17 -20.72 9.78 4.51
N GLY A 18 -20.80 10.84 3.71
CA GLY A 18 -20.41 10.82 2.31
C GLY A 18 -21.28 9.91 1.44
N VAL A 19 -20.71 9.44 0.34
CA VAL A 19 -21.35 8.46 -0.56
C VAL A 19 -21.30 7.07 0.06
N GLY A 20 -22.33 6.26 -0.20
CA GLY A 20 -22.39 4.87 0.20
C GLY A 20 -22.82 3.93 -0.92
N GLU A 21 -22.60 2.63 -0.70
CA GLU A 21 -23.03 1.54 -1.56
C GLU A 21 -24.13 0.73 -0.87
N VAL A 22 -25.23 0.50 -1.57
CA VAL A 22 -26.28 -0.43 -1.13
C VAL A 22 -25.75 -1.87 -1.22
N LEU A 23 -25.82 -2.60 -0.12
CA LEU A 23 -25.16 -3.90 0.02
C LEU A 23 -26.01 -5.08 -0.46
N GLU A 24 -27.33 -4.91 -0.47
CA GLU A 24 -28.33 -5.91 -0.84
C GLU A 24 -29.59 -5.25 -1.42
N ASP A 25 -30.30 -5.98 -2.26
CA ASP A 25 -31.57 -5.49 -2.82
C ASP A 25 -32.61 -5.31 -1.71
N THR A 26 -33.30 -4.17 -1.73
CA THR A 26 -34.33 -3.88 -0.73
C THR A 26 -35.56 -4.79 -0.83
N ALA A 27 -35.82 -5.41 -1.99
CA ALA A 27 -36.88 -6.40 -2.22
C ALA A 27 -38.26 -6.02 -1.63
N GLY A 28 -38.63 -4.74 -1.67
CA GLY A 28 -39.88 -4.22 -1.11
C GLY A 28 -39.91 -4.01 0.41
N GLY A 29 -38.78 -4.23 1.09
CA GLY A 29 -38.60 -3.95 2.52
C GLY A 29 -38.52 -2.46 2.83
N ASP A 30 -38.76 -2.12 4.10
CA ASP A 30 -38.70 -0.75 4.63
C ASP A 30 -37.31 -0.36 5.16
N ARG A 31 -36.32 -1.25 5.02
CA ARG A 31 -34.95 -1.05 5.46
C ARG A 31 -33.97 -1.38 4.33
N VAL A 32 -32.86 -0.65 4.31
CA VAL A 32 -31.76 -0.84 3.37
C VAL A 32 -30.44 -0.87 4.12
N ARG A 33 -29.60 -1.86 3.79
CA ARG A 33 -28.21 -1.94 4.28
C ARG A 33 -27.31 -1.19 3.32
N VAL A 34 -26.59 -0.21 3.84
CA VAL A 34 -25.70 0.66 3.07
C VAL A 34 -24.36 0.76 3.78
N PHE A 35 -23.27 0.62 3.05
CA PHE A 35 -21.94 0.97 3.54
C PHE A 35 -21.61 2.40 3.12
N PHE A 36 -21.46 3.31 4.08
CA PHE A 36 -21.07 4.70 3.85
C PHE A 36 -19.58 4.90 4.13
N VAL A 37 -18.87 5.60 3.24
CA VAL A 37 -17.42 5.83 3.38
C VAL A 37 -17.07 6.56 4.68
N GLY A 38 -17.88 7.49 5.16
CA GLY A 38 -17.58 8.20 6.42
C GLY A 38 -18.10 7.51 7.69
N ALA A 39 -18.79 6.36 7.57
CA ALA A 39 -19.53 5.82 8.71
C ALA A 39 -19.64 4.28 8.79
N GLY A 40 -19.11 3.58 7.81
CA GLY A 40 -19.21 2.13 7.68
C GLY A 40 -20.63 1.66 7.36
N GLU A 41 -20.91 0.40 7.71
CA GLU A 41 -22.21 -0.21 7.47
C GLU A 41 -23.31 0.39 8.38
N LYS A 42 -24.45 0.73 7.77
CA LYS A 42 -25.66 1.21 8.45
C LYS A 42 -26.90 0.50 7.90
N LEU A 43 -27.86 0.24 8.79
CA LEU A 43 -29.20 -0.21 8.44
C LEU A 43 -30.17 0.97 8.53
N ILE A 44 -30.63 1.46 7.38
CA ILE A 44 -31.45 2.68 7.26
C ILE A 44 -32.91 2.31 7.07
N SER A 45 -33.80 2.93 7.85
CA SER A 45 -35.25 2.82 7.62
C SER A 45 -35.71 3.86 6.61
N LEU A 46 -36.27 3.39 5.50
CA LEU A 46 -36.78 4.19 4.39
C LEU A 46 -38.05 4.98 4.76
N ASN A 47 -38.73 4.60 5.86
CA ASN A 47 -39.88 5.34 6.40
C ASN A 47 -39.48 6.69 7.02
N HIS A 48 -38.21 6.84 7.43
CA HIS A 48 -37.73 8.01 8.17
C HIS A 48 -36.67 8.82 7.40
N VAL A 49 -36.00 8.18 6.44
CA VAL A 49 -34.91 8.77 5.66
C VAL A 49 -35.11 8.43 4.19
N GLY A 50 -35.28 9.47 3.36
CA GLY A 50 -35.18 9.34 1.92
C GLY A 50 -33.72 9.41 1.51
N LEU A 51 -33.12 8.26 1.17
CA LEU A 51 -31.79 8.24 0.57
C LEU A 51 -31.85 8.78 -0.86
N GLU A 52 -30.84 9.54 -1.23
CA GLU A 52 -30.72 10.10 -2.58
C GLU A 52 -29.79 9.22 -3.41
N LYS A 53 -30.23 8.75 -4.57
CA LYS A 53 -29.36 8.04 -5.51
C LYS A 53 -28.38 9.02 -6.13
N VAL A 54 -27.12 8.62 -6.21
CA VAL A 54 -26.03 9.41 -6.78
C VAL A 54 -25.53 8.69 -8.02
N THR A 55 -25.24 9.44 -9.09
CA THR A 55 -24.75 8.89 -10.36
C THR A 55 -23.61 9.74 -10.92
N GLY A 56 -22.95 9.24 -11.98
CA GLY A 56 -21.86 9.96 -12.64
C GLY A 56 -20.63 10.14 -11.74
N LEU A 57 -19.95 11.28 -11.88
CA LEU A 57 -18.71 11.57 -11.14
C LEU A 57 -18.90 11.61 -9.62
N GLU A 58 -20.07 12.04 -9.16
CA GLU A 58 -20.37 12.13 -7.73
C GLU A 58 -20.54 10.76 -7.04
N ALA A 59 -20.76 9.72 -7.84
CA ALA A 59 -20.92 8.33 -7.39
C ALA A 59 -19.59 7.56 -7.38
N ALA A 60 -18.57 8.08 -8.07
CA ALA A 60 -17.26 7.44 -8.15
C ALA A 60 -16.53 7.58 -6.81
N HIS A 61 -16.07 6.45 -6.25
CA HIS A 61 -15.32 6.48 -5.01
C HIS A 61 -14.43 5.24 -4.89
N MET A 62 -13.12 5.46 -4.74
CA MET A 62 -12.14 4.37 -4.87
C MET A 62 -12.32 3.24 -3.86
N VAL A 63 -12.73 3.55 -2.62
CA VAL A 63 -13.09 2.52 -1.62
C VAL A 63 -14.30 1.71 -2.08
N LEU A 64 -15.33 2.37 -2.58
CA LEU A 64 -16.55 1.67 -2.96
C LEU A 64 -16.36 0.86 -4.26
N ASP A 65 -15.51 1.33 -5.17
CA ASP A 65 -15.17 0.61 -6.40
C ASP A 65 -14.26 -0.60 -6.13
N ASN A 66 -13.66 -0.68 -4.94
CA ASN A 66 -12.84 -1.78 -4.45
C ASN A 66 -13.36 -2.31 -3.10
N LEU A 67 -14.67 -2.26 -2.87
CA LEU A 67 -15.24 -2.51 -1.54
C LEU A 67 -15.00 -3.94 -1.09
N LYS A 68 -14.35 -4.09 0.06
CA LYS A 68 -14.24 -5.36 0.78
C LYS A 68 -14.69 -5.16 2.21
N LEU A 69 -15.91 -5.61 2.48
CA LEU A 69 -16.44 -5.58 3.84
C LEU A 69 -15.70 -6.61 4.73
N PRO A 70 -15.37 -6.24 5.98
CA PRO A 70 -14.90 -7.21 6.96
C PRO A 70 -15.91 -8.34 7.10
N LYS A 71 -15.43 -9.59 7.14
CA LYS A 71 -16.32 -10.74 7.33
C LYS A 71 -16.84 -10.78 8.77
N ALA A 72 -18.04 -11.31 8.95
CA ALA A 72 -18.59 -11.56 10.28
C ALA A 72 -17.61 -12.44 11.10
N GLY A 73 -17.13 -11.91 12.23
CA GLY A 73 -16.15 -12.59 13.09
C GLY A 73 -14.68 -12.18 12.86
N GLU A 74 -14.38 -11.33 11.89
CA GLU A 74 -13.06 -10.71 11.78
C GLU A 74 -12.81 -9.73 12.94
N VAL A 75 -11.57 -9.72 13.43
CA VAL A 75 -11.15 -8.94 14.61
C VAL A 75 -11.05 -7.45 14.29
N ILE A 76 -10.72 -7.11 13.04
CA ILE A 76 -10.52 -5.73 12.59
C ILE A 76 -11.85 -5.14 12.16
N LYS A 77 -12.26 -4.07 12.83
CA LYS A 77 -13.47 -3.30 12.51
C LYS A 77 -13.11 -2.17 11.56
N TYR A 78 -14.04 -1.85 10.67
CA TYR A 78 -13.93 -0.69 9.80
C TYR A 78 -13.73 0.61 10.59
N HIS A 79 -12.73 1.40 10.21
CA HIS A 79 -12.50 2.76 10.68
C HIS A 79 -12.56 3.70 9.45
N SER A 80 -13.28 4.80 9.59
CA SER A 80 -13.22 5.88 8.61
C SER A 80 -11.79 6.41 8.47
N LEU A 81 -11.51 7.09 7.34
CA LEU A 81 -10.21 7.72 7.17
C LEU A 81 -10.01 8.84 8.20
N GLU A 82 -11.06 9.57 8.54
CA GLU A 82 -11.05 10.58 9.60
C GLU A 82 -10.63 9.98 10.95
N GLU A 83 -11.24 8.86 11.36
CA GLU A 83 -10.83 8.14 12.58
C GLU A 83 -9.36 7.70 12.49
N SER A 84 -8.92 7.19 11.34
CA SER A 84 -7.54 6.77 11.11
C SER A 84 -6.55 7.94 11.22
N VAL A 85 -6.95 9.13 10.77
CA VAL A 85 -6.17 10.37 10.94
C VAL A 85 -6.08 10.77 12.41
N GLU A 86 -7.17 10.66 13.17
CA GLU A 86 -7.14 10.95 14.61
C GLU A 86 -6.22 9.97 15.36
N PHE A 87 -6.23 8.68 15.02
CA PHE A 87 -5.27 7.71 15.55
C PHE A 87 -3.82 8.09 15.21
N PHE A 88 -3.56 8.47 13.96
CA PHE A 88 -2.23 8.90 13.54
C PHE A 88 -1.77 10.17 14.30
N LYS A 89 -2.65 11.15 14.48
CA LYS A 89 -2.35 12.39 15.21
C LYS A 89 -2.21 12.17 16.71
N ALA A 90 -2.90 11.19 17.29
CA ALA A 90 -2.69 10.83 18.69
C ALA A 90 -1.25 10.37 18.95
N GLU A 91 -0.66 9.64 17.99
CA GLU A 91 0.74 9.22 18.06
C GLU A 91 1.71 10.32 17.60
N PHE A 92 1.37 11.05 16.54
CA PHE A 92 2.17 12.13 15.94
C PHE A 92 1.36 13.44 15.87
N PRO A 93 1.28 14.23 16.95
CA PRO A 93 0.42 15.41 17.03
C PRO A 93 0.68 16.48 15.97
N GLU A 94 1.94 16.59 15.52
CA GLU A 94 2.40 17.53 14.49
C GLU A 94 2.40 16.89 13.08
N GLY A 95 1.75 15.73 12.92
CA GLY A 95 1.65 15.01 11.67
C GLY A 95 2.99 14.56 11.08
N PHE A 96 3.10 14.55 9.76
CA PHE A 96 4.30 14.10 9.03
C PHE A 96 5.53 15.02 9.18
N TYR A 97 5.37 16.20 9.78
CA TYR A 97 6.43 17.21 9.87
C TYR A 97 6.97 17.42 11.30
N GLY A 98 6.35 16.77 12.28
CA GLY A 98 6.78 16.80 13.68
C GLY A 98 8.11 16.12 13.95
N ASP A 99 8.78 16.55 15.01
CA ASP A 99 10.09 16.00 15.40
C ASP A 99 10.01 14.53 15.81
N LYS A 100 8.91 14.13 16.48
CA LYS A 100 8.67 12.72 16.83
C LYS A 100 8.56 11.84 15.59
N TYR A 101 7.75 12.25 14.62
CA TYR A 101 7.58 11.51 13.36
C TYR A 101 8.89 11.45 12.58
N ARG A 102 9.61 12.58 12.51
CA ARG A 102 10.90 12.69 11.86
C ARG A 102 11.88 11.64 12.41
N ALA A 103 12.03 11.59 13.73
CA ALA A 103 12.96 10.69 14.40
C ALA A 103 12.55 9.20 14.30
N HIS A 104 11.25 8.91 14.38
CA HIS A 104 10.76 7.53 14.48
C HIS A 104 10.53 6.88 13.11
N GLU A 105 10.02 7.63 12.14
CA GLU A 105 9.51 7.06 10.89
C GLU A 105 10.17 7.63 9.63
N ARG A 106 10.70 8.86 9.66
CA ARG A 106 11.17 9.53 8.43
C ARG A 106 12.68 9.44 8.19
N ASP A 107 13.50 9.95 9.12
CA ASP A 107 14.90 10.29 8.85
C ASP A 107 15.73 9.09 8.39
N TYR A 108 15.50 7.91 8.97
CA TYR A 108 16.23 6.71 8.59
C TYR A 108 15.83 6.19 7.20
N LYS A 109 14.57 6.38 6.79
CA LYS A 109 14.09 6.01 5.45
C LYS A 109 14.59 7.00 4.40
N ASP A 110 14.59 8.30 4.71
CA ASP A 110 15.19 9.32 3.85
C ASP A 110 16.70 9.09 3.66
N LYS A 111 17.41 8.72 4.74
CA LYS A 111 18.82 8.33 4.65
C LYS A 111 19.02 7.10 3.77
N ALA A 112 18.13 6.11 3.86
CA ALA A 112 18.19 4.92 3.03
C ALA A 112 17.89 5.21 1.54
N HIS A 113 16.94 6.12 1.25
CA HIS A 113 16.70 6.60 -0.11
C HIS A 113 17.95 7.30 -0.70
N ARG A 114 18.56 8.24 0.04
CA ARG A 114 19.80 8.90 -0.42
C ARG A 114 20.93 7.90 -0.67
N LEU A 115 21.13 6.95 0.24
CA LEU A 115 22.11 5.89 0.06
C LEU A 115 21.78 5.02 -1.16
N PHE A 116 20.51 4.76 -1.44
CA PHE A 116 20.08 4.03 -2.63
C PHE A 116 20.52 4.74 -3.91
N VAL A 117 20.22 6.04 -4.01
CA VAL A 117 20.59 6.86 -5.17
C VAL A 117 22.11 6.89 -5.36
N GLU A 118 22.88 6.99 -4.28
CA GLU A 118 24.35 6.96 -4.31
C GLU A 118 24.91 5.60 -4.78
N GLU A 119 24.37 4.49 -4.27
CA GLU A 119 24.94 3.16 -4.49
C GLU A 119 24.48 2.50 -5.80
N LEU A 120 23.19 2.64 -6.13
CA LEU A 120 22.49 1.99 -7.25
C LEU A 120 21.51 2.94 -7.97
N GLY A 121 21.77 4.26 -7.97
CA GLY A 121 21.12 5.20 -8.88
C GLY A 121 21.35 4.83 -10.35
N LYS A 122 20.48 5.29 -11.25
CA LYS A 122 20.43 4.85 -12.66
C LYS A 122 21.80 4.84 -13.36
N ASP A 123 22.55 5.93 -13.27
CA ASP A 123 23.85 6.07 -13.94
C ASP A 123 24.91 5.13 -13.34
N VAL A 124 25.01 5.08 -12.01
CA VAL A 124 25.95 4.22 -11.27
C VAL A 124 25.65 2.75 -11.55
N PHE A 125 24.38 2.35 -11.49
CA PHE A 125 23.96 0.98 -11.77
C PHE A 125 24.20 0.63 -13.24
N GLY A 126 23.85 1.54 -14.17
CA GLY A 126 24.09 1.34 -15.60
C GLY A 126 25.57 1.14 -15.93
N GLN A 127 26.47 1.90 -15.29
CA GLN A 127 27.91 1.73 -15.44
C GLN A 127 28.38 0.36 -14.92
N LEU A 128 27.96 -0.04 -13.71
CA LEU A 128 28.32 -1.33 -13.14
C LEU A 128 27.86 -2.50 -14.03
N LEU A 129 26.69 -2.38 -14.67
CA LEU A 129 26.21 -3.37 -15.62
C LEU A 129 27.06 -3.44 -16.89
N ALA A 130 27.42 -2.29 -17.46
CA ALA A 130 28.26 -2.22 -18.65
C ALA A 130 29.66 -2.82 -18.41
N GLU A 131 30.17 -2.70 -17.19
CA GLU A 131 31.43 -3.31 -16.75
C GLU A 131 31.27 -4.76 -16.25
N GLU A 132 30.07 -5.35 -16.35
CA GLU A 132 29.73 -6.70 -15.86
C GLU A 132 30.07 -6.94 -14.37
N ARG A 133 30.03 -5.87 -13.54
CA ARG A 133 30.34 -5.88 -12.10
C ARG A 133 29.16 -6.42 -11.25
N PHE A 134 28.66 -7.60 -11.61
CA PHE A 134 27.47 -8.20 -10.99
C PHE A 134 27.64 -8.55 -9.50
N ASP A 135 28.86 -8.92 -9.10
CA ASP A 135 29.20 -9.18 -7.70
C ASP A 135 29.09 -7.89 -6.85
N GLU A 136 29.57 -6.77 -7.39
CA GLU A 136 29.53 -5.45 -6.75
C GLU A 136 28.09 -4.98 -6.61
N ILE A 137 27.27 -5.11 -7.67
CA ILE A 137 25.83 -4.78 -7.63
C ILE A 137 25.14 -5.59 -6.52
N SER A 138 25.42 -6.89 -6.45
CA SER A 138 24.86 -7.77 -5.43
C SER A 138 25.28 -7.34 -4.01
N ARG A 139 26.56 -7.00 -3.80
CA ARG A 139 27.05 -6.47 -2.52
C ARG A 139 26.38 -5.15 -2.13
N ARG A 140 26.22 -4.22 -3.07
CA ARG A 140 25.53 -2.93 -2.84
C ARG A 140 24.06 -3.12 -2.52
N ALA A 141 23.37 -3.98 -3.26
CA ALA A 141 21.97 -4.33 -2.97
C ALA A 141 21.80 -4.90 -1.56
N LEU A 142 22.67 -5.82 -1.14
CA LEU A 142 22.67 -6.35 0.22
C LEU A 142 22.98 -5.29 1.27
N ARG A 143 23.92 -4.37 1.00
CA ARG A 143 24.21 -3.23 1.88
C ARG A 143 22.98 -2.34 2.04
N LEU A 144 22.27 -2.04 0.97
CA LEU A 144 21.03 -1.27 0.99
C LEU A 144 19.96 -1.95 1.83
N CYS A 145 19.73 -3.25 1.65
CA CYS A 145 18.80 -4.03 2.49
C CYS A 145 19.18 -4.01 3.97
N ASN A 146 20.47 -3.85 4.30
CA ASN A 146 20.97 -3.75 5.67
C ASN A 146 20.93 -2.33 6.25
N ALA A 147 20.68 -1.30 5.43
CA ALA A 147 20.60 0.09 5.89
C ALA A 147 19.35 0.39 6.73
N THR A 148 18.33 -0.48 6.67
CA THR A 148 17.08 -0.34 7.43
C THR A 148 16.68 -1.65 8.13
N ASN A 149 15.72 -1.56 9.03
CA ASN A 149 15.08 -2.69 9.72
C ASN A 149 13.80 -3.20 9.03
N LEU A 150 13.50 -2.73 7.81
CA LEU A 150 12.22 -3.01 7.14
C LEU A 150 12.07 -4.45 6.65
N ILE A 151 13.15 -5.05 6.14
CA ILE A 151 13.20 -6.46 5.73
C ILE A 151 13.57 -7.32 6.93
N PHE A 152 12.91 -8.47 7.11
CA PHE A 152 13.24 -9.36 8.23
C PHE A 152 14.62 -10.04 8.04
N PRO A 153 15.37 -10.31 9.13
CA PRO A 153 16.71 -10.90 9.03
C PRO A 153 16.78 -12.20 8.22
N ASN A 154 15.80 -13.10 8.37
CA ASN A 154 15.73 -14.35 7.62
C ASN A 154 15.56 -14.12 6.10
N GLU A 155 14.80 -13.10 5.70
CA GLU A 155 14.61 -12.74 4.30
C GLU A 155 15.88 -12.12 3.70
N LYS A 156 16.59 -11.28 4.47
CA LYS A 156 17.93 -10.78 4.08
C LYS A 156 18.93 -11.92 3.89
N MET A 157 18.91 -12.91 4.80
CA MET A 157 19.77 -14.09 4.71
C MET A 157 19.44 -14.96 3.50
N ALA A 158 18.15 -15.12 3.17
CA ALA A 158 17.74 -15.85 1.97
C ALA A 158 18.24 -15.16 0.68
N LEU A 159 18.08 -13.84 0.58
CA LEU A 159 18.62 -13.08 -0.56
C LEU A 159 20.13 -13.20 -0.65
N LYS A 160 20.85 -13.06 0.48
CA LYS A 160 22.31 -13.24 0.53
C LYS A 160 22.72 -14.65 0.07
N GLY A 161 22.02 -15.68 0.51
CA GLY A 161 22.27 -17.07 0.12
C GLY A 161 22.02 -17.32 -1.36
N GLY A 162 20.98 -16.72 -1.94
CA GLY A 162 20.70 -16.80 -3.37
C GLY A 162 21.80 -16.16 -4.24
N LEU A 163 22.51 -15.15 -3.73
CA LEU A 163 23.51 -14.38 -4.47
C LEU A 163 24.96 -14.88 -4.30
N LEU A 164 25.16 -16.14 -3.87
CA LEU A 164 26.50 -16.73 -3.74
C LEU A 164 27.14 -17.04 -5.10
N GLU A 165 26.36 -17.52 -6.07
CA GLU A 165 26.84 -17.93 -7.39
C GLU A 165 26.87 -16.76 -8.38
N SER A 166 27.88 -16.72 -9.26
CA SER A 166 28.05 -15.65 -10.26
C SER A 166 26.87 -15.53 -11.22
N ASP A 167 26.30 -16.65 -11.66
CA ASP A 167 25.14 -16.68 -12.55
C ASP A 167 23.90 -16.05 -11.90
N ASN A 168 23.74 -16.27 -10.59
CA ASN A 168 22.66 -15.68 -9.81
C ASN A 168 22.86 -14.18 -9.62
N GLN A 169 24.10 -13.74 -9.37
CA GLN A 169 24.45 -12.32 -9.28
C GLN A 169 24.13 -11.60 -10.60
N LYS A 170 24.49 -12.20 -11.74
CA LYS A 170 24.16 -11.66 -13.07
C LYS A 170 22.66 -11.56 -13.30
N ARG A 171 21.92 -12.65 -13.04
CA ARG A 171 20.46 -12.71 -13.20
C ARG A 171 19.75 -11.68 -12.33
N PHE A 172 20.18 -11.55 -11.07
CA PHE A 172 19.67 -10.56 -10.14
C PHE A 172 19.95 -9.14 -10.61
N SER A 173 21.19 -8.84 -11.01
CA SER A 173 21.61 -7.49 -11.41
C SER A 173 20.83 -7.00 -12.63
N LEU A 174 20.70 -7.85 -13.66
CA LEU A 174 19.94 -7.51 -14.87
C LEU A 174 18.45 -7.34 -14.57
N GLY A 175 17.86 -8.26 -13.83
CA GLY A 175 16.44 -8.19 -13.48
C GLY A 175 16.10 -7.00 -12.57
N LEU A 176 16.97 -6.67 -11.62
CA LEU A 176 16.78 -5.53 -10.74
C LEU A 176 16.90 -4.21 -11.51
N TYR A 177 17.87 -4.08 -12.39
CA TYR A 177 17.98 -2.87 -13.21
C TYR A 177 16.77 -2.67 -14.12
N ASP A 178 16.31 -3.73 -14.78
CA ASP A 178 15.10 -3.67 -15.61
C ASP A 178 13.87 -3.27 -14.78
N LEU A 179 13.71 -3.84 -13.57
CA LEU A 179 12.64 -3.44 -12.66
C LEU A 179 12.65 -1.93 -12.34
N LEU A 180 13.83 -1.37 -12.05
CA LEU A 180 13.95 0.00 -11.57
C LEU A 180 13.99 1.04 -12.68
N TYR A 181 14.63 0.72 -13.80
CA TYR A 181 15.02 1.68 -14.84
C TYR A 181 14.74 1.20 -16.27
N GLY A 182 14.23 -0.03 -16.44
CA GLY A 182 13.81 -0.56 -17.73
C GLY A 182 12.66 0.23 -18.34
N GLU A 183 12.53 0.15 -19.66
CA GLU A 183 11.49 0.82 -20.42
C GLU A 183 10.18 0.02 -20.41
N GLY A 184 9.07 0.71 -20.73
CA GLY A 184 7.75 0.11 -20.82
C GLY A 184 7.04 -0.09 -19.47
N GLU A 185 5.92 -0.81 -19.54
CA GLU A 185 5.02 -1.02 -18.41
C GLU A 185 5.72 -1.70 -17.23
N LEU A 186 5.30 -1.37 -16.01
CA LEU A 186 5.89 -1.94 -14.80
C LEU A 186 5.52 -3.43 -14.61
N GLU A 187 4.33 -3.85 -15.04
CA GLU A 187 3.82 -5.21 -14.81
C GLU A 187 4.74 -6.33 -15.33
N PRO A 188 5.20 -6.31 -16.61
CA PRO A 188 6.13 -7.33 -17.10
C PRO A 188 7.46 -7.34 -16.34
N ARG A 189 8.00 -6.15 -16.02
CA ARG A 189 9.28 -5.99 -15.33
C ARG A 189 9.20 -6.47 -13.88
N PHE A 190 8.11 -6.14 -13.19
CA PHE A 190 7.78 -6.66 -11.86
C PHE A 190 7.69 -8.19 -11.87
N THR A 191 6.94 -8.75 -12.82
CA THR A 191 6.73 -10.20 -12.93
C THR A 191 8.03 -10.92 -13.26
N ALA A 192 8.87 -10.35 -14.12
CA ALA A 192 10.19 -10.89 -14.44
C ALA A 192 11.11 -10.92 -13.21
N PHE A 193 11.18 -9.83 -12.44
CA PHE A 193 12.01 -9.79 -11.24
C PHE A 193 11.47 -10.67 -10.10
N ALA A 194 10.14 -10.81 -9.96
CA ALA A 194 9.54 -11.76 -9.03
C ALA A 194 10.03 -13.20 -9.31
N ARG A 195 10.07 -13.62 -10.58
CA ARG A 195 10.63 -14.93 -10.98
C ARG A 195 12.13 -15.06 -10.68
N VAL A 196 12.88 -13.96 -10.77
CA VAL A 196 14.29 -13.94 -10.34
C VAL A 196 14.37 -14.21 -8.84
N LEU A 197 13.58 -13.52 -8.01
CA LEU A 197 13.58 -13.77 -6.57
C LEU A 197 13.11 -15.19 -6.20
N GLU A 198 12.16 -15.76 -6.94
CA GLU A 198 11.73 -17.15 -6.77
C GLU A 198 12.88 -18.12 -7.05
N HIS A 199 13.61 -17.92 -8.16
CA HIS A 199 14.79 -18.72 -8.49
C HIS A 199 15.89 -18.64 -7.41
N LEU A 200 16.04 -17.49 -6.77
CA LEU A 200 16.99 -17.26 -5.68
C LEU A 200 16.51 -17.78 -4.32
N ASN A 201 15.31 -18.37 -4.22
CA ASN A 201 14.63 -18.71 -2.97
C ASN A 201 14.49 -17.50 -2.01
N ALA A 202 14.34 -16.30 -2.57
CA ALA A 202 14.26 -15.02 -1.86
C ALA A 202 12.96 -14.24 -2.15
N ALA A 203 11.96 -14.90 -2.76
CA ALA A 203 10.66 -14.32 -3.09
C ALA A 203 9.86 -13.96 -1.83
N LYS A 204 9.93 -12.68 -1.46
CA LYS A 204 9.17 -12.07 -0.35
C LYS A 204 8.71 -10.68 -0.75
N TRP A 205 7.53 -10.29 -0.29
CA TRP A 205 6.92 -8.98 -0.57
C TRP A 205 7.82 -7.81 -0.17
N THR A 206 8.44 -7.93 1.00
CA THR A 206 9.43 -6.98 1.53
C THR A 206 10.62 -6.86 0.57
N THR A 207 11.26 -7.96 0.19
CA THR A 207 12.39 -7.95 -0.77
C THR A 207 12.02 -7.39 -2.14
N MET A 208 10.87 -7.81 -2.69
CA MET A 208 10.39 -7.40 -4.01
C MET A 208 10.17 -5.89 -4.10
N THR A 209 9.61 -5.30 -3.06
CA THR A 209 9.17 -3.90 -3.07
C THR A 209 10.17 -2.94 -2.44
N TYR A 210 11.17 -3.45 -1.70
CA TYR A 210 12.21 -2.64 -1.07
C TYR A 210 12.96 -1.75 -2.07
N PHE A 211 13.43 -2.34 -3.17
CA PHE A 211 14.25 -1.61 -4.13
C PHE A 211 13.43 -0.56 -4.88
N LEU A 212 12.20 -0.89 -5.29
CA LEU A 212 11.30 0.08 -5.91
C LEU A 212 10.98 1.24 -4.97
N PHE A 213 10.68 0.94 -3.70
CA PHE A 213 10.33 1.94 -2.68
C PHE A 213 11.44 2.95 -2.43
N PHE A 214 12.70 2.50 -2.32
CA PHE A 214 13.82 3.41 -2.11
C PHE A 214 14.40 4.01 -3.39
N ALA A 215 14.17 3.42 -4.56
CA ALA A 215 14.52 4.05 -5.83
C ALA A 215 13.55 5.20 -6.17
N HIS A 216 12.25 4.97 -5.99
CA HIS A 216 11.17 5.85 -6.45
C HIS A 216 10.09 6.04 -5.36
N PRO A 217 10.42 6.63 -4.20
CA PRO A 217 9.49 6.78 -3.08
C PRO A 217 8.24 7.58 -3.43
N ASP A 218 8.30 8.45 -4.43
CA ASP A 218 7.15 9.24 -4.88
C ASP A 218 6.01 8.39 -5.47
N THR A 219 6.32 7.18 -5.97
CA THR A 219 5.36 6.38 -6.75
C THR A 219 5.20 4.92 -6.29
N HIS A 220 6.14 4.39 -5.52
CA HIS A 220 6.15 2.99 -5.14
C HIS A 220 6.00 2.77 -3.65
N MET A 221 5.16 1.81 -3.28
CA MET A 221 4.89 1.43 -1.89
C MET A 221 5.76 0.25 -1.46
N PHE A 222 6.27 0.28 -0.22
CA PHE A 222 6.87 -0.88 0.44
C PHE A 222 5.79 -1.74 1.08
N VAL A 223 5.80 -3.04 0.78
CA VAL A 223 4.77 -3.97 1.24
C VAL A 223 5.27 -4.79 2.43
N LYS A 224 4.77 -4.44 3.62
CA LYS A 224 4.79 -5.32 4.80
C LYS A 224 3.44 -6.03 4.92
N PRO A 225 3.35 -7.35 4.62
CA PRO A 225 2.07 -8.02 4.39
C PRO A 225 0.99 -7.81 5.45
N THR A 226 1.31 -8.03 6.72
CA THR A 226 0.37 -7.88 7.83
C THR A 226 -0.19 -6.46 7.92
N ILE A 227 0.68 -5.47 7.71
CA ILE A 227 0.33 -4.04 7.83
C ILE A 227 -0.54 -3.61 6.65
N ALA A 228 -0.16 -3.99 5.43
CA ALA A 228 -0.95 -3.71 4.25
C ALA A 228 -2.36 -4.30 4.37
N LYS A 229 -2.47 -5.55 4.85
CA LYS A 229 -3.76 -6.17 5.14
C LYS A 229 -4.55 -5.38 6.17
N HIS A 230 -3.99 -5.14 7.35
CA HIS A 230 -4.69 -4.45 8.43
C HIS A 230 -5.18 -3.05 8.00
N ALA A 231 -4.32 -2.25 7.36
CA ALA A 231 -4.70 -0.93 6.86
C ALA A 231 -5.82 -1.01 5.82
N SER A 232 -5.78 -2.00 4.92
CA SER A 232 -6.82 -2.23 3.92
C SER A 232 -8.14 -2.68 4.52
N GLU A 233 -8.11 -3.55 5.55
CA GLU A 233 -9.28 -4.04 6.28
C GLU A 233 -9.95 -2.91 7.08
N LEU A 234 -9.16 -2.06 7.76
CA LEU A 234 -9.64 -0.83 8.40
C LEU A 234 -10.37 0.08 7.40
N SER A 235 -9.88 0.15 6.17
CA SER A 235 -10.42 1.03 5.12
C SER A 235 -11.49 0.37 4.24
N ALA A 236 -11.88 -0.88 4.51
CA ALA A 236 -12.75 -1.70 3.66
C ALA A 236 -12.33 -1.75 2.17
N PHE A 237 -11.02 -1.79 1.91
CA PHE A 237 -10.44 -1.72 0.57
C PHE A 237 -9.84 -3.07 0.14
N GLU A 238 -10.23 -3.62 -1.00
CA GLU A 238 -9.67 -4.87 -1.54
C GLU A 238 -8.27 -4.63 -2.14
N ILE A 239 -7.27 -5.26 -1.53
CA ILE A 239 -5.89 -5.26 -2.04
C ILE A 239 -5.52 -6.54 -2.79
N ASN A 240 -6.47 -7.46 -3.00
CA ASN A 240 -6.30 -8.74 -3.68
C ASN A 240 -5.08 -9.52 -3.17
N TYR A 241 -4.84 -9.48 -1.86
CA TYR A 241 -3.61 -9.99 -1.28
C TYR A 241 -3.46 -11.50 -1.46
N LYS A 242 -2.29 -11.93 -1.94
CA LYS A 242 -1.80 -13.31 -1.88
C LYS A 242 -0.40 -13.35 -1.27
N PRO A 243 -0.04 -14.42 -0.53
CA PRO A 243 1.33 -14.59 -0.04
C PRO A 243 2.38 -14.63 -1.16
N GLU A 244 2.03 -15.22 -2.30
CA GLU A 244 2.89 -15.29 -3.47
C GLU A 244 3.01 -13.94 -4.18
N LEU A 245 4.21 -13.62 -4.66
CA LEU A 245 4.45 -12.39 -5.42
C LEU A 245 3.62 -12.40 -6.70
N ASN A 246 2.77 -11.39 -6.88
CA ASN A 246 1.96 -11.24 -8.07
C ASN A 246 1.62 -9.78 -8.33
N TRP A 247 1.44 -9.43 -9.61
CA TRP A 247 1.18 -8.06 -9.97
C TRP A 247 -0.14 -7.50 -9.44
N LEU A 248 -1.22 -8.30 -9.43
CA LEU A 248 -2.54 -7.84 -9.01
C LEU A 248 -2.54 -7.33 -7.56
N THR A 249 -1.90 -8.06 -6.64
CA THR A 249 -1.73 -7.61 -5.25
C THR A 249 -0.95 -6.29 -5.21
N TYR A 250 0.18 -6.20 -5.91
CA TYR A 250 1.01 -4.98 -5.85
C TYR A 250 0.29 -3.76 -6.43
N LYS A 251 -0.35 -3.91 -7.60
CA LYS A 251 -1.16 -2.87 -8.24
C LYS A 251 -2.29 -2.40 -7.33
N SER A 252 -2.98 -3.33 -6.67
CA SER A 252 -4.07 -2.98 -5.75
C SER A 252 -3.55 -2.23 -4.52
N ILE A 253 -2.38 -2.60 -3.97
CA ILE A 253 -1.73 -1.85 -2.89
C ILE A 253 -1.30 -0.47 -3.36
N LEU A 254 -0.76 -0.30 -4.56
CA LEU A 254 -0.43 1.02 -5.11
C LEU A 254 -1.67 1.89 -5.29
N ASN A 255 -2.79 1.32 -5.74
CA ASN A 255 -4.07 2.03 -5.81
C ASN A 255 -4.55 2.48 -4.43
N PHE A 256 -4.52 1.58 -3.45
CA PHE A 256 -4.88 1.91 -2.07
C PHE A 256 -3.96 2.99 -1.48
N SER A 257 -2.66 2.93 -1.75
CA SER A 257 -1.69 3.92 -1.28
C SER A 257 -1.93 5.30 -1.89
N ARG A 258 -2.24 5.36 -3.18
CA ARG A 258 -2.65 6.61 -3.85
C ARG A 258 -3.96 7.16 -3.32
N TYR A 259 -4.93 6.29 -3.05
CA TYR A 259 -6.18 6.69 -2.38
C TYR A 259 -5.88 7.38 -1.04
N LEU A 260 -5.04 6.78 -0.19
CA LEU A 260 -4.65 7.41 1.07
C LEU A 260 -3.93 8.73 0.83
N ALA A 261 -2.94 8.78 -0.06
CA ALA A 261 -2.21 10.02 -0.35
C ALA A 261 -3.14 11.17 -0.76
N SER A 262 -4.10 10.91 -1.66
CA SER A 262 -5.05 11.93 -2.13
C SER A 262 -6.05 12.37 -1.06
N ASN A 263 -6.41 11.50 -0.11
CA ASN A 263 -7.40 11.82 0.93
C ASN A 263 -6.75 12.25 2.26
N LEU A 264 -5.42 12.22 2.35
CA LEU A 264 -4.63 12.77 3.45
C LEU A 264 -4.03 14.14 3.11
N GLU A 265 -4.56 14.84 2.10
CA GLU A 265 -4.04 16.14 1.62
C GLU A 265 -3.88 17.16 2.75
N ALA A 266 -4.79 17.19 3.72
CA ALA A 266 -4.72 18.10 4.87
C ALA A 266 -3.51 17.84 5.80
N LEU A 267 -2.85 16.68 5.70
CA LEU A 267 -1.60 16.36 6.38
C LEU A 267 -0.37 16.59 5.49
N GLU A 268 -0.57 16.88 4.20
CA GLU A 268 0.47 17.14 3.20
C GLU A 268 1.56 16.03 3.14
N PRO A 269 1.20 14.75 2.90
CA PRO A 269 2.19 13.68 2.76
C PRO A 269 3.15 13.96 1.61
N ARG A 270 4.45 13.72 1.82
CA ARG A 270 5.48 14.01 0.80
C ARG A 270 5.52 12.95 -0.30
N ASP A 271 5.41 11.68 0.09
CA ASP A 271 5.67 10.52 -0.77
C ASP A 271 5.11 9.24 -0.12
N MET A 272 5.42 8.07 -0.70
CA MET A 272 4.98 6.78 -0.16
C MET A 272 5.68 6.40 1.16
N ILE A 273 6.76 7.08 1.58
CA ILE A 273 7.33 6.87 2.91
C ILE A 273 6.34 7.35 3.97
N ASP A 274 5.71 8.50 3.74
CA ASP A 274 4.69 9.03 4.66
C ASP A 274 3.45 8.14 4.69
N ILE A 275 3.00 7.68 3.53
CA ILE A 275 1.85 6.77 3.43
C ILE A 275 2.13 5.41 4.05
N GLN A 276 3.33 4.85 3.85
CA GLN A 276 3.73 3.59 4.47
C GLN A 276 3.74 3.70 6.00
N SER A 277 4.22 4.83 6.52
CA SER A 277 4.29 5.10 7.96
C SER A 277 2.91 5.36 8.56
N PHE A 278 2.01 6.00 7.81
CA PHE A 278 0.61 6.13 8.19
C PHE A 278 -0.08 4.76 8.31
N MET A 279 0.05 3.89 7.30
CA MET A 279 -0.48 2.51 7.35
C MET A 279 0.09 1.72 8.54
N TRP A 280 1.38 1.91 8.83
CA TRP A 280 2.05 1.29 9.97
C TRP A 280 1.46 1.76 11.32
N CYS A 281 1.20 3.06 11.45
CA CYS A 281 0.66 3.66 12.65
C CYS A 281 -0.76 3.20 12.98
N ILE A 282 -1.63 3.13 11.99
CA ILE A 282 -3.05 2.79 12.19
C ILE A 282 -3.29 1.29 12.32
N ALA A 283 -2.33 0.46 11.88
CA ALA A 283 -2.45 -0.99 12.00
C ALA A 283 -2.35 -1.43 13.48
N PRO A 284 -3.21 -2.38 13.94
CA PRO A 284 -3.20 -2.83 15.33
C PRO A 284 -1.84 -3.36 15.81
N GLY A 285 -1.49 -3.01 17.05
CA GLY A 285 -0.37 -3.60 17.81
C GLY A 285 1.01 -2.98 17.57
N ASN A 286 1.13 -1.92 16.76
CA ASN A 286 2.42 -1.23 16.57
C ASN A 286 2.56 -0.02 17.51
N TYR A 287 1.51 0.81 17.60
CA TYR A 287 1.43 1.96 18.50
C TYR A 287 0.19 1.93 19.41
N SER A 288 -0.73 0.99 19.17
CA SER A 288 -1.97 0.75 19.93
C SER A 288 -1.84 -0.45 20.87
#